data_AF-A0A954U9S0-F1
#
_entry.id   AF-A0A954U9S0-F1
#
_cell.length_a   1.000
_cell.length_b   1.000
_cell.length_c   1.000
_cell.angle_alpha   90.00
_cell.angle_beta   90.00
_cell.angle_gamma   90.00
#
_symmetry.space_group_name_H-M   'P 1'
#
loop_
_entity.id
_entity.type
_entity.pdbx_description
1 polymer ?
#
loop_
_entity_poly.entity_id
_entity_poly.type
_entity_poly.pdbx_seq_one_letter_code
_entity_poly.pdbx_strand_id
1 'polypeptide(L)'
;MNDERLRKSLLVALFGLLLAMCTIVGWIVFGGAEAPRQVTLHAKFPDTMLQGTPGVERQSGVRWWGLAFGVLEIAFFVGCLMISLRPVRGRVLIFVFLGVLHVAAFATMFIADYYYSVGELRTLVLGFPLPTALMLYGVGGVPLAFILLYVFGFDRLILTPDDMAKLDRIVEGKRQQSEAHQ
;
A
#
# COMPACT_ATOMS: atom_id res chain seq x y z
N MET A 1 7.01 -28.56 -8.28
CA MET A 1 6.27 -28.19 -9.50
C MET A 1 5.16 -27.14 -9.27
N ASN A 2 4.53 -27.08 -8.09
CA ASN A 2 3.50 -26.06 -7.80
C ASN A 2 4.05 -24.65 -7.53
N ASP A 3 5.22 -24.51 -6.89
CA ASP A 3 5.77 -23.18 -6.52
C ASP A 3 6.16 -22.30 -7.71
N GLU A 4 6.71 -22.89 -8.78
CA GLU A 4 7.14 -22.12 -9.93
C GLU A 4 5.96 -21.57 -10.73
N ARG A 5 4.88 -22.34 -10.86
CA ARG A 5 3.63 -21.88 -11.49
C ARG A 5 2.95 -20.80 -10.64
N LEU A 6 2.93 -20.96 -9.31
CA LEU A 6 2.37 -19.97 -8.40
C LEU A 6 3.14 -18.64 -8.48
N ARG A 7 4.49 -18.70 -8.49
CA ARG A 7 5.34 -17.52 -8.61
C ARG A 7 5.17 -16.82 -9.96
N LYS A 8 5.08 -17.57 -11.07
CA LYS A 8 4.81 -17.00 -12.40
C LYS A 8 3.44 -16.32 -12.44
N SER A 9 2.40 -16.96 -11.90
CA SER A 9 1.05 -16.38 -11.81
C SER A 9 1.04 -15.08 -10.99
N LEU A 10 1.73 -15.08 -9.84
CA LEU A 10 1.87 -13.88 -8.99
C LEU A 10 2.59 -12.74 -9.72
N LEU A 11 3.67 -13.02 -10.44
CA LEU A 11 4.39 -12.00 -11.22
C LEU A 11 3.52 -11.41 -12.34
N VAL A 12 2.75 -12.24 -13.03
CA VAL A 12 1.79 -11.77 -14.05
C VAL A 12 0.70 -10.92 -13.41
N ALA A 13 0.18 -11.31 -12.25
CA ALA A 13 -0.81 -10.53 -11.51
C ALA A 13 -0.25 -9.16 -11.07
N LEU A 14 0.98 -9.12 -10.55
CA LEU A 14 1.65 -7.87 -10.17
C LEU A 14 1.90 -6.95 -11.36
N PHE A 15 2.32 -7.51 -12.49
CA PHE A 15 2.47 -6.74 -13.72
C PHE A 15 1.12 -6.17 -14.19
N GLY A 16 0.05 -6.97 -14.12
CA GLY A 16 -1.32 -6.51 -14.41
C GLY A 16 -1.79 -5.40 -13.47
N LEU A 17 -1.51 -5.51 -12.16
CA LEU A 17 -1.80 -4.47 -11.17
C LEU A 17 -1.05 -3.17 -11.48
N LEU A 18 0.24 -3.25 -11.81
CA LEU A 18 1.04 -2.09 -12.19
C LEU A 18 0.46 -1.39 -13.43
N LEU A 19 0.09 -2.15 -14.46
CA LEU A 19 -0.55 -1.59 -15.65
C LEU A 19 -1.88 -0.92 -15.29
N ALA A 20 -2.71 -1.52 -14.44
CA ALA A 20 -3.97 -0.92 -13.98
C ALA A 20 -3.74 0.39 -13.20
N MET A 21 -2.71 0.46 -12.37
CA MET A 21 -2.34 1.71 -11.68
C MET A 21 -1.91 2.79 -12.68
N CYS A 22 -1.07 2.44 -13.66
CA CYS A 22 -0.65 3.35 -14.72
C CYS A 22 -1.82 3.87 -15.56
N THR A 23 -2.81 3.03 -15.87
CA THR A 23 -3.99 3.48 -16.62
C THR A 23 -4.88 4.40 -15.81
N ILE A 24 -5.06 4.16 -14.50
CA ILE A 24 -5.80 5.06 -13.62
C ILE A 24 -5.10 6.43 -13.53
N VAL A 25 -3.78 6.45 -13.34
CA VAL A 25 -3.01 7.71 -13.30
C VAL A 25 -3.11 8.44 -14.63
N GLY A 26 -2.93 7.73 -15.75
CA GLY A 26 -3.08 8.30 -17.09
C GLY A 26 -4.48 8.89 -17.30
N TRP A 27 -5.53 8.20 -16.83
CA TRP A 27 -6.90 8.69 -16.90
C TRP A 27 -7.11 9.95 -16.06
N ILE A 28 -6.57 10.01 -14.84
CA ILE A 28 -6.70 11.19 -13.97
C ILE A 28 -5.99 12.40 -14.60
N VAL A 29 -4.76 12.21 -15.10
CA VAL A 29 -3.93 13.29 -15.66
C VAL A 29 -4.47 13.82 -16.97
N PHE A 30 -4.89 12.94 -17.89
CA PHE A 30 -5.28 13.33 -19.25
C PHE A 30 -6.80 13.40 -19.45
N GLY A 31 -7.60 12.77 -18.58
CA GLY A 31 -9.06 12.70 -18.71
C GLY A 31 -9.80 13.93 -18.20
N GLY A 32 -9.11 14.96 -17.69
CA GLY A 32 -9.74 16.20 -17.23
C GLY A 32 -10.69 16.00 -16.04
N ALA A 33 -10.41 15.01 -15.18
CA ALA A 33 -11.30 14.60 -14.10
C ALA A 33 -11.37 15.60 -12.93
N GLU A 34 -10.49 16.60 -12.89
CA GLU A 34 -10.55 17.70 -11.91
C GLU A 34 -11.40 18.85 -12.43
N ALA A 35 -12.38 19.29 -11.63
CA ALA A 35 -13.11 20.52 -11.88
C ALA A 35 -12.13 21.72 -11.92
N PRO A 36 -12.38 22.74 -12.76
CA PRO A 36 -11.52 23.91 -12.83
C PRO A 36 -11.29 24.51 -11.44
N ARG A 37 -10.04 24.85 -11.12
CA ARG A 37 -9.68 25.51 -9.85
C ARG A 37 -10.41 26.84 -9.75
N GLN A 38 -11.53 26.84 -9.04
CA GLN A 38 -12.25 28.05 -8.68
C GLN A 38 -11.69 28.55 -7.36
N VAL A 39 -11.22 29.78 -7.39
CA VAL A 39 -10.75 30.49 -6.22
C VAL A 39 -11.86 31.42 -5.78
N THR A 40 -12.32 31.27 -4.56
CA THR A 40 -13.33 32.12 -3.93
C THR A 40 -12.67 33.03 -2.90
N LEU A 41 -13.24 34.21 -2.65
CA LEU A 41 -12.75 35.08 -1.59
C LEU A 41 -13.10 34.48 -0.23
N HIS A 42 -12.17 34.51 0.73
CA HIS A 42 -12.42 33.99 2.07
C HIS A 42 -13.51 34.81 2.78
N ALA A 43 -14.53 34.16 3.32
CA ALA A 43 -15.72 34.82 3.87
C ALA A 43 -15.43 35.84 4.99
N LYS A 44 -14.34 35.66 5.75
CA LYS A 44 -13.91 36.61 6.81
C LYS A 44 -12.78 37.55 6.40
N PHE A 45 -12.03 37.23 5.35
CA PHE A 45 -10.81 37.96 4.96
C PHE A 45 -10.74 38.11 3.44
N PRO A 46 -11.73 38.78 2.82
CA PRO A 46 -11.86 38.82 1.37
C PRO A 46 -10.68 39.53 0.67
N ASP A 47 -10.09 40.54 1.32
CA ASP A 47 -9.03 41.37 0.71
C ASP A 47 -7.63 40.76 0.82
N THR A 48 -7.44 39.76 1.68
CA THR A 48 -6.11 39.22 2.01
C THR A 48 -6.01 37.71 1.84
N MET A 49 -7.12 36.99 1.74
CA MET A 49 -7.12 35.53 1.69
C MET A 49 -8.05 34.99 0.61
N LEU A 50 -7.44 34.19 -0.26
CA LEU A 50 -8.13 33.37 -1.24
C LEU A 50 -8.43 32.00 -0.63
N GLN A 51 -9.63 31.50 -0.85
CA GLN A 51 -10.07 30.18 -0.42
C GLN A 51 -10.32 29.31 -1.66
N GLY A 52 -9.97 28.02 -1.57
CA GLY A 52 -10.38 27.05 -2.57
C GLY A 52 -11.87 26.74 -2.45
N THR A 53 -12.51 26.33 -3.55
CA THR A 53 -13.84 25.73 -3.49
C THR A 53 -13.89 24.53 -2.53
N PRO A 54 -15.06 24.20 -1.96
CA PRO A 54 -15.21 23.09 -1.04
C PRO A 54 -14.62 21.79 -1.59
N GLY A 55 -13.86 21.06 -0.77
CA GLY A 55 -13.10 19.88 -1.20
C GLY A 55 -13.95 18.78 -1.83
N VAL A 56 -15.23 18.68 -1.43
CA VAL A 56 -16.21 17.72 -1.97
C VAL A 56 -16.45 17.94 -3.47
N GLU A 57 -16.62 19.19 -3.89
CA GLU A 57 -16.91 19.53 -5.30
C GLU A 57 -15.68 19.27 -6.18
N ARG A 58 -14.50 19.65 -5.67
CA ARG A 58 -13.23 19.48 -6.39
C ARG A 58 -12.84 18.02 -6.59
N GLN A 59 -13.14 17.17 -5.61
CA GLN A 59 -12.74 15.76 -5.63
C GLN A 59 -13.80 14.83 -6.22
N SER A 60 -15.05 15.29 -6.40
CA SER A 60 -16.18 14.45 -6.79
C SER A 60 -15.91 13.50 -7.99
N GLY A 61 -15.26 14.00 -9.04
CA GLY A 61 -14.92 13.22 -10.25
C GLY A 61 -13.73 12.26 -10.10
N VAL A 62 -12.81 12.53 -9.17
CA VAL A 62 -11.56 11.75 -8.99
C VAL A 62 -11.65 10.81 -7.79
N ARG A 63 -12.60 11.02 -6.87
CA ARG A 63 -12.67 10.34 -5.58
C ARG A 63 -12.65 8.82 -5.71
N TRP A 64 -13.53 8.25 -6.51
CA TRP A 64 -13.56 6.79 -6.73
C TRP A 64 -12.28 6.25 -7.36
N TRP A 65 -11.66 7.01 -8.25
CA TRP A 65 -10.37 6.66 -8.84
C TRP A 65 -9.24 6.68 -7.82
N GLY A 66 -9.25 7.65 -6.90
CA GLY A 66 -8.31 7.71 -5.77
C GLY A 66 -8.46 6.53 -4.81
N LEU A 67 -9.69 6.13 -4.48
CA LEU A 67 -9.94 4.93 -3.68
C LEU A 67 -9.45 3.66 -4.40
N ALA A 68 -9.81 3.49 -5.67
CA ALA A 68 -9.39 2.35 -6.47
C ALA A 68 -7.86 2.28 -6.59
N PHE A 69 -7.21 3.41 -6.85
CA PHE A 69 -5.76 3.52 -6.91
C PHE A 69 -5.10 3.10 -5.59
N GLY A 70 -5.55 3.62 -4.45
CA GLY A 70 -4.98 3.28 -3.15
C GLY A 70 -5.17 1.80 -2.78
N VAL A 71 -6.33 1.20 -3.11
CA VAL A 71 -6.55 -0.25 -2.89
C VAL A 71 -5.61 -1.08 -3.77
N LEU A 72 -5.43 -0.69 -5.04
CA LEU A 72 -4.52 -1.37 -5.96
C LEU A 72 -3.06 -1.23 -5.51
N GLU A 73 -2.66 -0.05 -5.02
CA GLU A 73 -1.32 0.20 -4.48
C GLU A 73 -1.03 -0.69 -3.26
N ILE A 74 -1.96 -0.78 -2.31
CA ILE A 74 -1.83 -1.66 -1.14
C ILE A 74 -1.74 -3.12 -1.59
N ALA A 75 -2.60 -3.55 -2.53
CA ALA A 75 -2.57 -4.91 -3.06
C ALA A 75 -1.25 -5.23 -3.77
N PHE A 76 -0.72 -4.27 -4.54
CA PHE A 76 0.58 -4.39 -5.20
C PHE A 76 1.71 -4.51 -4.18
N PHE A 77 1.74 -3.64 -3.16
CA PHE A 77 2.72 -3.67 -2.08
C PHE A 77 2.71 -5.02 -1.33
N VAL A 78 1.54 -5.50 -0.93
CA VAL A 78 1.41 -6.81 -0.26
C VAL A 78 1.82 -7.94 -1.18
N GLY A 79 1.48 -7.88 -2.47
CA GLY A 79 1.89 -8.87 -3.47
C GLY A 79 3.42 -8.90 -3.68
N CYS A 80 4.10 -7.74 -3.63
CA CYS A 80 5.56 -7.68 -3.63
C CYS A 80 6.16 -8.37 -2.41
N LEU A 81 5.61 -8.14 -1.21
CA LEU A 81 6.04 -8.84 0.00
C LEU A 81 5.82 -10.35 -0.10
N MET A 82 4.75 -10.79 -0.76
CA MET A 82 4.47 -12.21 -0.97
C MET A 82 5.50 -12.92 -1.87
N ILE A 83 6.18 -12.21 -2.78
CA ILE A 83 7.27 -12.82 -3.58
C ILE A 83 8.45 -13.22 -2.68
N SER A 84 8.74 -12.42 -1.65
CA SER A 84 9.85 -12.66 -0.73
C SER A 84 9.61 -13.84 0.22
N LEU A 85 8.37 -14.33 0.31
CA LEU A 85 8.00 -15.42 1.21
C LEU A 85 8.02 -16.76 0.49
N ARG A 86 8.56 -17.78 1.15
CA ARG A 86 8.26 -19.16 0.76
C ARG A 86 6.79 -19.45 1.05
N PRO A 87 6.10 -20.21 0.18
CA PRO A 87 4.67 -20.48 0.28
C PRO A 87 4.36 -21.49 1.39
N VAL A 88 4.54 -21.07 2.63
CA VAL A 88 4.00 -21.75 3.81
C VAL A 88 2.64 -21.10 4.10
N ARG A 89 1.56 -21.88 3.95
CA ARG A 89 0.18 -21.40 3.97
C ARG A 89 -0.15 -20.46 5.16
N GLY A 90 0.36 -20.77 6.35
CA GLY A 90 0.17 -19.93 7.54
C GLY A 90 0.84 -18.56 7.47
N ARG A 91 2.01 -18.45 6.83
CA ARG A 91 2.73 -17.17 6.67
C ARG A 91 1.97 -16.27 5.71
N VAL A 92 1.56 -16.82 4.56
CA VAL A 92 0.78 -16.08 3.55
C VAL A 92 -0.49 -15.47 4.16
N LEU A 93 -1.20 -16.21 5.01
CA LEU A 93 -2.41 -15.71 5.67
C LEU A 93 -2.15 -14.49 6.57
N ILE A 94 -1.01 -14.41 7.25
CA ILE A 94 -0.66 -13.26 8.10
C ILE A 94 -0.48 -12.00 7.24
N PHE A 95 0.23 -12.11 6.12
CA PHE A 95 0.45 -10.98 5.21
C PHE A 95 -0.83 -10.55 4.51
N VAL A 96 -1.67 -11.51 4.11
CA VAL A 96 -3.01 -11.22 3.56
C VAL A 96 -3.88 -10.53 4.61
N PHE A 97 -3.87 -11.00 5.86
CA PHE A 97 -4.62 -10.37 6.95
C PHE A 97 -4.16 -8.93 7.20
N LEU A 98 -2.85 -8.69 7.29
CA LEU A 98 -2.31 -7.33 7.44
C LEU A 98 -2.62 -6.45 6.21
N GLY A 99 -2.63 -7.02 5.01
CA GLY A 99 -3.04 -6.33 3.80
C GLY A 99 -4.52 -5.92 3.83
N VAL A 100 -5.41 -6.83 4.23
CA VAL A 100 -6.84 -6.53 4.41
C VAL A 100 -7.04 -5.47 5.50
N LEU A 101 -6.31 -5.55 6.61
CA LEU A 101 -6.35 -4.54 7.66
C LEU A 101 -5.88 -3.17 7.14
N HIS A 102 -4.86 -3.14 6.28
CA HIS A 102 -4.39 -1.91 5.64
C HIS A 102 -5.49 -1.31 4.74
N VAL A 103 -6.11 -2.13 3.88
CA VAL A 103 -7.22 -1.71 3.02
C VAL A 103 -8.38 -1.19 3.87
N ALA A 104 -8.71 -1.86 4.97
CA ALA A 104 -9.77 -1.43 5.87
C ALA A 104 -9.44 -0.07 6.54
N ALA A 105 -8.20 0.12 6.99
CA ALA A 105 -7.76 1.39 7.56
C ALA A 105 -7.81 2.53 6.54
N PHE A 106 -7.36 2.27 5.32
CA PHE A 106 -7.42 3.22 4.21
C PHE A 106 -8.87 3.56 3.82
N ALA A 107 -9.74 2.56 3.67
CA ALA A 107 -11.14 2.78 3.36
C ALA A 107 -11.87 3.55 4.47
N THR A 108 -11.60 3.23 5.74
CA THR A 108 -12.18 3.96 6.88
C THR A 108 -11.71 5.41 6.91
N MET A 109 -10.42 5.66 6.66
CA MET A 109 -9.87 7.02 6.53
C MET A 109 -10.58 7.79 5.40
N PHE A 110 -10.77 7.14 4.25
CA PHE A 110 -11.43 7.74 3.09
C PHE A 110 -12.90 8.10 3.35
N ILE A 111 -13.63 7.23 4.04
CA ILE A 111 -15.01 7.49 4.46
C ILE A 111 -15.06 8.61 5.50
N ALA A 112 -14.15 8.62 6.46
CA ALA A 112 -14.07 9.68 7.45
C ALA A 112 -13.78 11.05 6.80
N ASP A 113 -12.90 11.09 5.81
CA ASP A 113 -12.58 12.31 5.04
C ASP A 113 -13.81 12.87 4.32
N TYR A 114 -14.65 11.98 3.76
CA TYR A 114 -15.92 12.39 3.16
C TYR A 114 -16.83 13.08 4.17
N TYR A 115 -17.11 12.43 5.31
CA TYR A 115 -18.00 12.96 6.34
C TYR A 115 -17.44 14.22 7.01
N TYR A 116 -16.12 14.33 7.11
CA TYR A 116 -15.45 15.55 7.54
C TYR A 116 -15.64 16.68 6.52
N SER A 117 -15.50 16.38 5.24
CA SER A 117 -15.60 17.36 4.14
C SER A 117 -17.01 17.92 3.94
N VAL A 118 -18.07 17.14 4.24
CA VAL A 118 -19.46 17.62 4.24
C VAL A 118 -19.86 18.31 5.55
N GLY A 119 -18.95 18.37 6.54
CA GLY A 119 -19.16 19.07 7.80
C GLY A 119 -19.91 18.29 8.88
N GLU A 120 -20.23 17.01 8.64
CA GLU A 120 -20.95 16.13 9.56
C GLU A 120 -20.06 15.57 10.67
N LEU A 121 -18.74 15.52 10.45
CA LEU A 121 -17.78 14.98 11.41
C LEU A 121 -16.74 16.03 11.80
N ARG A 122 -16.66 16.39 13.09
CA ARG A 122 -15.67 17.37 13.61
C ARG A 122 -14.83 16.83 14.78
N THR A 123 -14.87 15.52 14.97
CA THR A 123 -14.17 14.85 16.07
C THR A 123 -12.66 14.99 15.93
N LEU A 124 -12.02 15.32 17.05
CA LEU A 124 -10.56 15.32 17.19
C LEU A 124 -10.12 14.06 17.93
N VAL A 125 -9.08 13.41 17.42
CA VAL A 125 -8.41 12.26 18.03
C VAL A 125 -6.94 12.61 18.19
N LEU A 126 -6.45 12.62 19.43
CA LEU A 126 -5.06 12.97 19.77
C LEU A 126 -4.60 14.31 19.16
N GLY A 127 -5.51 15.29 19.06
CA GLY A 127 -5.22 16.62 18.52
C GLY A 127 -5.38 16.77 17.00
N PHE A 128 -5.71 15.69 16.27
CA PHE A 128 -5.93 15.72 14.83
C PHE A 128 -7.40 15.48 14.46
N PRO A 129 -7.90 16.06 13.36
CA PRO A 129 -9.16 15.62 12.76
C PRO A 129 -9.18 14.11 12.53
N LEU A 130 -10.33 13.46 12.73
CA LEU A 130 -10.44 12.00 12.60
C LEU A 130 -9.81 11.44 11.30
N PRO A 131 -10.02 12.03 10.10
CA PRO A 131 -9.40 11.50 8.88
C PRO A 131 -7.88 11.54 8.92
N THR A 132 -7.32 12.64 9.46
CA THR A 132 -5.87 12.80 9.64
C THR A 132 -5.31 11.81 10.67
N ALA A 133 -6.04 11.58 11.77
CA ALA A 133 -5.66 10.58 12.76
C ALA A 133 -5.67 9.16 12.17
N LEU A 134 -6.67 8.82 11.37
CA LEU A 134 -6.74 7.52 10.67
C LEU A 134 -5.64 7.36 9.62
N MET A 135 -5.27 8.44 8.93
CA MET A 135 -4.12 8.44 8.02
C MET A 135 -2.82 8.16 8.78
N LEU A 136 -2.58 8.87 9.90
CA LEU A 136 -1.32 8.75 10.63
C LEU A 136 -1.20 7.42 11.41
N TYR A 137 -2.24 7.06 12.16
CA TYR A 137 -2.19 5.91 13.07
C TYR A 137 -2.76 4.63 12.44
N GLY A 138 -3.76 4.75 11.58
CA GLY A 138 -4.33 3.61 10.87
C GLY A 138 -3.46 3.23 9.68
N VAL A 139 -3.50 4.05 8.62
CA VAL A 139 -2.77 3.79 7.36
C VAL A 139 -1.26 3.76 7.61
N GLY A 140 -0.71 4.75 8.33
CA GLY A 140 0.71 4.79 8.70
C GLY A 140 1.14 3.71 9.70
N GLY A 141 0.23 3.21 10.54
CA GLY A 141 0.53 2.19 11.54
C GLY A 141 0.69 0.79 10.96
N VAL A 142 -0.03 0.44 9.89
CA VAL A 142 0.04 -0.92 9.33
C VAL A 142 1.40 -1.27 8.70
N PRO A 143 2.09 -0.37 7.95
CA PRO A 143 3.48 -0.57 7.52
C PRO A 143 4.42 -0.88 8.68
N LEU A 144 4.22 -0.21 9.82
CA LEU A 144 5.03 -0.48 11.01
C LEU A 144 4.80 -1.92 11.50
N ALA A 145 3.57 -2.44 11.46
CA ALA A 145 3.31 -3.84 11.77
C ALA A 145 4.03 -4.81 10.81
N PHE A 146 4.13 -4.49 9.52
CA PHE A 146 4.94 -5.28 8.57
C PHE A 146 6.43 -5.23 8.91
N ILE A 147 6.96 -4.07 9.29
CA ILE A 147 8.36 -3.91 9.73
C ILE A 147 8.63 -4.72 11.00
N LEU A 148 7.74 -4.65 12.00
CA LEU A 148 7.89 -5.41 13.23
C LEU A 148 7.82 -6.92 12.96
N LEU A 149 6.90 -7.36 12.10
CA LEU A 149 6.82 -8.75 11.67
C LEU A 149 8.11 -9.19 10.95
N TYR A 150 8.69 -8.32 10.14
CA TYR A 150 9.97 -8.56 9.48
C TYR A 150 11.10 -8.70 10.51
N VAL A 151 11.26 -7.73 11.41
CA VAL A 151 12.36 -7.68 12.39
C VAL A 151 12.29 -8.86 13.36
N PHE A 152 11.13 -9.11 13.96
CA PHE A 152 10.99 -10.19 14.95
C PHE A 152 10.80 -11.57 14.32
N GLY A 153 10.30 -11.61 13.09
CA GLY A 153 10.05 -12.84 12.35
C GLY A 153 11.18 -13.25 11.42
N PHE A 154 12.25 -12.46 11.26
CA PHE A 154 13.26 -12.64 10.21
C PHE A 154 13.80 -14.07 10.14
N ASP A 155 14.32 -14.59 11.25
CA ASP A 155 14.94 -15.92 11.35
C ASP A 155 13.96 -17.08 11.11
N ARG A 156 12.66 -16.82 11.28
CA ARG A 156 11.61 -17.84 11.12
C ARG A 156 10.90 -17.74 9.78
N LEU A 157 10.71 -16.54 9.26
CA LEU A 157 9.86 -16.24 8.12
C LEU A 157 10.64 -16.07 6.83
N ILE A 158 11.85 -15.49 6.90
CA ILE A 158 12.63 -15.04 5.73
C ILE A 158 13.90 -15.85 5.56
N LEU A 159 14.77 -15.92 6.57
CA LEU A 159 16.03 -16.64 6.51
C LEU A 159 16.04 -17.76 7.54
N THR A 160 15.48 -18.92 7.18
CA THR A 160 15.43 -20.05 8.09
C THR A 160 16.78 -20.75 8.22
N PRO A 161 17.08 -21.43 9.34
CA PRO A 161 18.31 -22.21 9.49
C PRO A 161 18.51 -23.24 8.37
N ASP A 162 17.43 -23.83 7.86
CA ASP A 162 17.46 -24.74 6.70
C ASP A 162 17.97 -24.07 5.41
N ASP A 163 17.74 -22.76 5.26
CA ASP A 163 18.18 -22.00 4.10
C ASP A 163 19.66 -21.69 4.17
N MET A 164 20.17 -21.41 5.37
CA MET A 164 21.60 -21.30 5.63
C MET A 164 22.30 -22.64 5.39
N ALA A 165 21.78 -23.75 5.93
CA ALA A 165 22.34 -25.07 5.72
C ALA A 165 22.36 -25.48 4.24
N LYS A 166 21.34 -25.08 3.47
CA LYS A 166 21.31 -25.31 2.01
C LYS A 166 22.32 -24.43 1.28
N LEU A 167 22.48 -23.19 1.68
CA LEU A 167 23.46 -22.27 1.12
C LEU A 167 24.88 -22.80 1.34
N ASP A 168 25.20 -23.24 2.55
CA ASP A 168 26.50 -23.80 2.91
C ASP A 168 26.87 -24.99 2.03
N ARG A 169 25.94 -25.93 1.83
CA ARG A 169 26.13 -27.09 0.93
C ARG A 169 26.44 -26.68 -0.52
N ILE A 170 25.80 -25.62 -1.02
CA ILE A 170 26.03 -25.14 -2.39
C ILE A 170 27.42 -24.49 -2.50
N VAL A 171 27.83 -23.73 -1.49
CA VAL A 171 29.15 -23.09 -1.44
C VAL A 171 30.25 -24.14 -1.35
N GLU A 172 30.11 -25.14 -0.48
CA GLU A 172 31.05 -26.25 -0.36
C GLU A 172 31.19 -27.04 -1.67
N GLY A 173 30.07 -27.36 -2.32
CA GLY A 173 30.08 -28.06 -3.60
C GLY A 173 30.79 -27.27 -4.70
N LYS A 174 30.59 -25.94 -4.78
CA LYS A 174 31.31 -25.10 -5.73
C LYS A 174 32.80 -24.97 -5.41
N ARG A 175 33.18 -24.95 -4.13
CA ARG A 175 34.57 -24.87 -3.71
C ARG A 175 35.34 -26.13 -4.11
N GLN A 176 34.78 -27.31 -3.86
CA GLN A 176 35.36 -28.60 -4.28
C GLN A 176 35.49 -28.71 -5.81
N GLN A 177 34.51 -28.18 -6.56
CA GLN A 177 34.55 -28.19 -8.02
C GLN A 177 35.63 -27.26 -8.58
N SER A 178 35.92 -26.14 -7.90
CA SER A 178 37.01 -25.23 -8.25
C SER A 178 38.38 -25.81 -7.92
N GLU A 179 38.52 -26.51 -6.79
CA GLU A 179 39.77 -27.19 -6.39
C GLU A 179 40.08 -28.40 -7.29
N ALA A 180 39.08 -29.06 -7.88
CA ALA A 180 39.27 -30.18 -8.81
C ALA A 180 39.58 -29.77 -10.27
N HIS A 181 39.48 -28.48 -10.60
CA HIS A 181 39.81 -27.92 -11.92
C HIS A 181 41.14 -27.14 -11.93
N GLN A 182 41.85 -27.10 -10.80
CA GLN A 182 43.24 -26.64 -10.67
C GLN A 182 44.20 -27.83 -10.69
#